data_AF-A0A3B3HBG8-F1
#
_entry.id   AF-A0A3B3HBG8-F1
#
_cell.length_a   1.000
_cell.length_b   1.000
_cell.length_c   1.000
_cell.angle_alpha   90.00
_cell.angle_beta   90.00
_cell.angle_gamma   90.00
#
_symmetry.space_group_name_H-M   'P 1'
#
loop_
_entity.id
_entity.type
_entity.pdbx_description
1 polymer ?
#
loop_
_entity_poly.entity_id
_entity_poly.type
_entity_poly.pdbx_seq_one_letter_code
_entity_poly.pdbx_strand_id
1 'polypeptide(L)'
;MIRDPSLREVPLGIQQKYIIVTCNYVARERGVTKLMSVTDAKEKCPELVLVRGEDLTLYREASHQVTELLSSFCPLVERLGFDENFMDVTEMVERRMKETPPPEGYSFSGHVYNPSSELDSHPALTAHHVPALCSS
;
A
#
# COMPACT_ATOMS: atom_id res chain seq x y z
N MET A 1 0.56 -11.22 -13.27
CA MET A 1 1.89 -10.62 -13.56
C MET A 1 3.07 -11.36 -12.94
N ILE A 2 3.06 -11.73 -11.65
CA ILE A 2 4.10 -12.63 -11.10
C ILE A 2 3.85 -14.07 -11.54
N ARG A 3 2.64 -14.59 -11.32
CA ARG A 3 2.23 -15.96 -11.71
C ARG A 3 2.04 -16.16 -13.21
N ASP A 4 1.67 -15.09 -13.90
CA ASP A 4 1.54 -15.04 -15.36
C ASP A 4 2.25 -13.76 -15.84
N PRO A 5 3.49 -13.88 -16.32
CA PRO A 5 4.28 -12.76 -16.83
C PRO A 5 3.75 -12.15 -18.14
N SER A 6 2.97 -12.90 -18.93
CA SER A 6 2.43 -12.40 -20.21
C SER A 6 1.51 -11.19 -20.01
N LEU A 7 0.92 -11.06 -18.81
CA LEU A 7 0.00 -9.99 -18.44
C LEU A 7 0.68 -8.65 -18.12
N ARG A 8 2.01 -8.54 -18.17
CA ARG A 8 2.74 -7.30 -17.81
C ARG A 8 2.56 -6.20 -18.85
N GLU A 9 2.63 -6.57 -20.12
CA GLU A 9 2.71 -5.62 -21.25
C GLU A 9 1.35 -5.35 -21.92
N VAL A 10 0.29 -6.02 -21.47
CA VAL A 10 -1.08 -5.83 -21.97
C VAL A 10 -1.90 -5.03 -20.98
N PRO A 11 -2.91 -4.26 -21.41
CA PRO A 11 -3.79 -3.58 -20.48
C PRO A 11 -4.56 -4.62 -19.67
N LEU A 12 -4.37 -4.60 -18.35
CA LEU A 12 -4.93 -5.57 -17.41
C LEU A 12 -5.83 -4.86 -16.40
N GLY A 13 -7.05 -5.38 -16.24
CA GLY A 13 -7.97 -5.04 -15.17
C GLY A 13 -8.26 -6.26 -14.29
N ILE A 14 -8.26 -6.06 -12.97
CA ILE A 14 -8.80 -7.04 -12.02
C ILE A 14 -10.26 -6.68 -11.78
N GLN A 15 -11.15 -7.62 -12.09
CA GLN A 15 -12.59 -7.44 -11.95
C GLN A 15 -13.08 -8.12 -10.66
N GLN A 16 -13.95 -7.43 -9.92
CA GLN A 16 -14.82 -8.07 -8.94
C GLN A 16 -16.26 -7.66 -9.26
N LYS A 17 -17.14 -8.65 -9.46
CA LYS A 17 -18.52 -8.41 -9.89
C LYS A 17 -18.56 -7.59 -11.19
N TYR A 18 -18.98 -6.33 -11.15
CA TYR A 18 -19.15 -5.46 -12.32
C TYR A 18 -18.19 -4.28 -12.37
N ILE A 19 -17.17 -4.25 -11.49
CA ILE A 19 -16.23 -3.13 -11.38
C ILE A 19 -14.77 -3.57 -11.53
N ILE A 20 -13.93 -2.64 -11.95
CA ILE A 20 -12.47 -2.76 -11.94
C ILE A 20 -11.95 -2.37 -10.56
N VAL A 21 -11.46 -3.35 -9.78
CA VAL A 21 -10.96 -3.09 -8.42
C VAL A 21 -9.51 -2.62 -8.39
N THR A 22 -8.75 -2.94 -9.43
CA THR A 22 -7.45 -2.34 -9.73
C THR A 22 -7.09 -2.64 -11.19
N CYS A 23 -6.12 -1.90 -11.73
CA CYS A 23 -5.62 -2.09 -13.09
C CYS A 23 -4.12 -1.74 -13.15
N ASN A 24 -3.41 -2.31 -14.11
CA ASN A 24 -1.99 -2.01 -14.32
C ASN A 24 -1.81 -0.64 -15.01
N TYR A 25 -0.57 -0.15 -15.03
CA TYR A 25 -0.26 1.15 -15.64
C TYR A 25 -0.60 1.20 -17.13
N VAL A 26 -0.38 0.12 -17.88
CA VAL A 26 -0.75 0.01 -19.31
C VAL A 26 -2.25 0.25 -19.53
N ALA A 27 -3.12 -0.22 -18.64
CA ALA A 27 -4.55 0.07 -18.70
C ALA A 27 -4.89 1.50 -18.26
N ARG A 28 -4.17 2.06 -17.26
CA ARG A 28 -4.36 3.44 -16.80
C ARG A 28 -4.04 4.46 -17.88
N GLU A 29 -2.98 4.24 -18.64
CA GLU A 29 -2.61 5.07 -19.79
C GLU A 29 -3.70 5.10 -20.87
N ARG A 30 -4.52 4.03 -20.95
CA ARG A 30 -5.68 3.92 -21.85
C ARG A 30 -6.97 4.44 -21.21
N GLY A 31 -6.88 5.10 -20.06
CA GLY A 31 -8.01 5.75 -19.40
C GLY A 31 -8.89 4.83 -18.55
N VAL A 32 -8.47 3.59 -18.30
CA VAL A 32 -9.13 2.68 -17.34
C VAL A 32 -8.72 3.08 -15.92
N THR A 33 -9.69 3.26 -15.03
CA THR A 33 -9.42 3.66 -13.63
C THR A 33 -10.03 2.68 -12.63
N LYS A 34 -9.58 2.76 -11.37
CA LYS A 34 -10.19 2.03 -10.25
C LYS A 34 -11.66 2.44 -10.09
N LEU A 35 -12.49 1.49 -9.67
CA LEU A 35 -13.94 1.62 -9.47
C LEU A 35 -14.76 1.87 -10.74
N MET A 36 -14.12 1.89 -11.91
CA MET A 36 -14.82 1.96 -13.20
C MET A 36 -15.68 0.71 -13.42
N SER A 37 -16.84 0.86 -14.06
CA SER A 37 -17.63 -0.30 -14.46
C SER A 37 -16.87 -1.10 -15.52
N VAL A 38 -17.09 -2.42 -15.56
CA VAL A 38 -16.47 -3.29 -16.57
C VAL A 38 -16.87 -2.88 -17.99
N THR A 39 -18.12 -2.43 -18.17
CA THR A 39 -18.64 -1.92 -19.44
C THR A 39 -17.86 -0.69 -19.89
N ASP A 40 -17.77 0.35 -19.05
CA ASP A 40 -17.06 1.59 -19.40
C ASP A 40 -15.56 1.32 -19.65
N ALA A 41 -14.96 0.43 -18.85
CA ALA A 41 -13.56 0.05 -19.02
C ALA A 41 -13.31 -0.63 -20.37
N LYS A 42 -14.25 -1.48 -20.81
CA LYS A 42 -14.21 -2.16 -22.12
C LYS A 42 -14.50 -1.22 -23.29
N GLU A 43 -15.35 -0.21 -23.09
CA GLU A 43 -15.58 0.82 -24.11
C GLU A 43 -14.32 1.68 -24.32
N LYS A 44 -13.64 2.07 -23.24
CA LYS A 44 -12.38 2.83 -23.30
C LYS A 44 -11.20 2.02 -23.85
N CYS A 45 -11.14 0.74 -23.49
CA CYS A 45 -10.05 -0.16 -23.83
C CYS A 45 -10.63 -1.52 -24.26
N PRO A 46 -11.03 -1.68 -25.53
CA PRO A 46 -11.62 -2.92 -26.05
C PRO A 46 -10.73 -4.15 -25.82
N GLU A 47 -9.42 -3.97 -25.96
CA GLU A 47 -8.36 -4.96 -25.76
C GLU A 47 -8.02 -5.25 -24.28
N LEU A 48 -8.72 -4.61 -23.32
CA LEU A 48 -8.52 -4.83 -21.89
C LEU A 48 -8.65 -6.32 -21.53
N VAL A 49 -7.59 -6.88 -20.97
CA VAL A 49 -7.61 -8.24 -20.41
C VAL A 49 -8.21 -8.16 -19.01
N LEU A 50 -9.25 -8.94 -18.75
CA LEU A 50 -9.92 -8.99 -17.45
C LEU A 50 -9.60 -10.29 -16.74
N VAL A 51 -9.11 -10.18 -15.51
CA VAL A 51 -8.89 -11.32 -14.61
C VAL A 51 -9.87 -11.23 -13.46
N ARG A 52 -10.53 -12.36 -13.16
CA ARG A 52 -11.44 -12.50 -12.03
C ARG A 52 -10.67 -12.43 -10.71
N GLY A 53 -11.05 -11.47 -9.86
CA GLY A 53 -10.42 -11.17 -8.60
C GLY A 53 -11.25 -11.54 -7.37
N GLU A 54 -12.29 -12.36 -7.51
CA GLU A 54 -13.14 -12.77 -6.40
C GLU A 54 -12.40 -13.61 -5.36
N ASP A 55 -11.46 -14.45 -5.80
CA ASP A 55 -10.58 -15.19 -4.89
C ASP A 55 -9.43 -14.30 -4.42
N LEU A 56 -9.49 -13.94 -3.14
CA LEU A 56 -8.53 -13.09 -2.47
C LEU A 56 -7.41 -13.87 -1.75
N THR A 57 -7.43 -15.20 -1.77
CA THR A 57 -6.55 -16.05 -0.96
C THR A 57 -5.08 -15.73 -1.18
N LEU A 58 -4.63 -15.71 -2.43
CA LEU A 58 -3.23 -15.45 -2.78
C LEU A 58 -2.78 -14.02 -2.45
N TYR A 59 -3.67 -13.04 -2.53
CA TYR A 59 -3.37 -11.66 -2.16
C TYR A 59 -3.22 -11.54 -0.64
N ARG A 60 -4.05 -12.25 0.12
CA ARG A 60 -3.97 -12.32 1.58
C ARG A 60 -2.70 -13.03 2.03
N GLU A 61 -2.33 -14.14 1.41
CA GLU A 61 -1.08 -14.85 1.71
C GLU A 61 0.14 -13.97 1.47
N ALA A 62 0.21 -13.30 0.31
CA ALA A 62 1.29 -12.36 0.00
C ALA A 62 1.33 -11.19 1.01
N SER A 63 0.18 -10.65 1.40
CA SER A 63 0.07 -9.63 2.44
C SER A 63 0.68 -10.10 3.77
N HIS A 64 0.34 -11.31 4.22
CA HIS A 64 0.89 -11.87 5.45
C HIS A 64 2.40 -12.05 5.39
N GLN A 65 2.94 -12.55 4.28
CA GLN A 65 4.39 -12.71 4.10
C GLN A 65 5.13 -11.36 4.21
N VAL A 66 4.56 -10.29 3.64
CA VAL A 66 5.14 -8.94 3.75
C VAL A 66 5.07 -8.44 5.19
N THR A 67 3.93 -8.57 5.87
CA THR A 67 3.78 -8.15 7.27
C THR A 67 4.75 -8.93 8.18
N GLU A 68 4.88 -10.25 8.02
CA GLU A 68 5.81 -11.08 8.79
C GLU A 68 7.26 -10.64 8.58
N LEU A 69 7.65 -10.34 7.34
CA LEU A 69 8.97 -9.80 7.03
C LEU A 69 9.19 -8.47 7.76
N LEU A 70 8.23 -7.54 7.72
CA LEU A 70 8.33 -6.26 8.44
C LEU A 70 8.42 -6.47 9.96
N SER A 71 7.60 -7.36 10.52
CA SER A 71 7.63 -7.73 11.94
C SER A 71 8.96 -8.33 12.39
N SER A 72 9.72 -8.93 11.48
CA SER A 72 11.07 -9.44 11.79
C SER A 72 12.11 -8.33 12.00
N PHE A 73 11.87 -7.11 11.48
CA PHE A 73 12.74 -5.96 11.66
C PHE A 73 12.32 -5.06 12.83
N CYS A 74 11.02 -4.87 13.04
CA CYS A 74 10.48 -4.14 14.16
C CYS A 74 9.24 -4.84 14.71
N PRO A 75 9.12 -5.02 16.05
CA PRO A 75 7.92 -5.61 16.64
C PRO A 75 6.69 -4.70 16.56
N LEU A 76 6.88 -3.38 16.37
CA LEU A 76 5.81 -2.38 16.31
C LEU A 76 5.30 -2.19 14.88
N VAL A 77 4.68 -3.24 14.33
CA VAL A 77 4.05 -3.23 13.00
C VAL A 77 2.55 -3.44 13.13
N GLU A 78 1.77 -2.56 12.53
CA GLU A 78 0.32 -2.64 12.43
C GLU A 78 -0.12 -2.71 10.97
N ARG A 79 -0.95 -3.69 10.63
CA ARG A 79 -1.45 -3.86 9.26
C ARG A 79 -2.77 -3.08 9.08
N LEU A 80 -2.81 -2.15 8.13
CA LEU A 80 -4.02 -1.39 7.76
C LEU A 80 -4.84 -2.12 6.69
N GLY A 81 -4.16 -2.70 5.70
CA GLY A 81 -4.77 -3.32 4.52
C GLY A 81 -3.96 -4.51 4.00
N PHE A 82 -4.25 -4.97 2.79
CA PHE A 82 -3.45 -6.06 2.19
C PHE A 82 -2.05 -5.59 1.81
N ASP A 83 -1.93 -4.37 1.31
CA ASP A 83 -0.69 -3.77 0.82
C ASP A 83 -0.17 -2.62 1.70
N GLU A 84 -0.78 -2.39 2.86
CA GLU A 84 -0.49 -1.24 3.73
C GLU A 84 -0.17 -1.69 5.17
N ASN A 85 0.99 -1.24 5.69
CA ASN A 85 1.44 -1.47 7.06
C ASN A 85 2.03 -0.18 7.64
N PHE A 86 1.73 0.11 8.90
CA PHE A 86 2.40 1.10 9.72
C PHE A 86 3.51 0.44 10.53
N MET A 87 4.65 1.12 10.67
CA MET A 87 5.81 0.62 11.40
C MET A 87 6.41 1.76 12.20
N ASP A 88 6.52 1.59 13.52
CA ASP A 88 7.24 2.54 14.36
C ASP A 88 8.74 2.22 14.30
N VAL A 89 9.49 3.05 13.58
CA VAL A 89 10.94 2.90 13.41
C VAL A 89 11.74 3.86 14.28
N THR A 90 11.12 4.54 15.23
CA THR A 90 11.73 5.62 16.04
C THR A 90 13.02 5.13 16.70
N GLU A 91 12.95 4.04 17.46
CA GLU A 91 14.11 3.48 18.17
C GLU A 91 15.22 3.04 17.19
N MET A 92 14.84 2.42 16.06
CA MET A 92 15.80 1.97 15.04
C MET A 92 16.59 3.15 14.46
N VAL A 93 15.90 4.25 14.15
CA VAL A 93 16.48 5.48 13.61
C VAL A 93 17.37 6.14 14.66
N GLU A 94 16.89 6.31 15.90
CA GLU A 94 17.67 6.91 16.98
C GLU A 94 18.98 6.16 17.24
N ARG A 95 18.93 4.82 17.26
CA ARG A 95 20.11 3.97 17.39
C ARG A 95 21.07 4.19 16.22
N ARG A 96 20.56 4.14 14.98
CA ARG A 96 21.37 4.32 13.76
C ARG A 96 22.08 5.68 13.75
N MET A 97 21.38 6.74 14.15
CA MET A 97 21.91 8.10 14.21
C MET A 97 23.04 8.24 15.24
N LYS A 98 22.99 7.49 16.35
CA LYS A 98 24.06 7.44 17.36
C LYS A 98 25.29 6.67 16.85
N GLU A 99 25.06 5.55 16.15
CA GLU A 99 26.13 4.66 15.66
C GLU A 99 26.82 5.19 14.40
N THR A 100 26.10 5.91 13.54
CA THR A 100 26.62 6.46 12.29
C THR A 100 25.94 7.80 12.04
N PRO A 101 26.49 8.89 12.60
CA PRO A 101 25.95 10.22 12.35
C PRO A 101 26.00 10.52 10.84
N PRO A 102 24.97 11.19 10.29
CA PRO A 102 24.95 11.54 8.89
C PRO A 102 26.11 12.50 8.56
N PRO A 103 26.62 12.48 7.33
CA PRO A 103 27.61 13.46 6.88
C PRO A 103 27.08 14.89 7.06
N GLU A 104 27.98 15.84 7.33
CA GLU A 104 27.62 17.25 7.28
C GLU A 104 27.05 17.61 5.90
N GLY A 105 25.90 18.29 5.88
CA GLY A 105 25.20 18.69 4.64
C GLY A 105 24.20 17.66 4.08
N TYR A 106 23.83 16.63 4.84
CA TYR A 106 22.81 15.67 4.41
C TYR A 106 21.43 16.35 4.25
N SER A 107 20.94 16.44 3.02
CA SER A 107 19.61 16.97 2.68
C SER A 107 18.67 15.84 2.26
N PHE A 108 17.41 15.89 2.69
CA PHE A 108 16.34 15.04 2.15
C PHE A 108 15.55 15.82 1.09
N SER A 109 14.95 15.09 0.15
CA SER A 109 13.89 15.62 -0.73
C SER A 109 12.56 15.01 -0.30
N GLY A 110 11.60 15.84 0.10
CA GLY A 110 10.28 15.35 0.48
C GLY A 110 9.59 16.26 1.49
N HIS A 111 8.41 15.84 1.92
CA HIS A 111 7.69 16.50 3.00
C HIS A 111 8.28 16.05 4.34
N VAL A 112 8.73 17.01 5.16
CA VAL A 112 9.17 16.76 6.53
C VAL A 112 8.01 17.06 7.43
N TYR A 113 7.57 16.05 8.15
CA TYR A 113 6.66 16.27 9.25
C TYR A 113 7.41 16.99 10.38
N ASN A 114 7.07 18.25 10.61
CA ASN A 114 7.63 19.03 11.69
C ASN A 114 6.56 19.18 12.79
N PRO A 115 6.69 18.52 13.95
CA PRO A 115 5.68 18.56 15.01
C PRO A 115 5.49 19.96 15.64
N SER A 116 6.33 20.94 15.28
CA SER A 116 6.20 22.34 15.69
C SER A 116 5.38 23.21 14.73
N SER A 117 4.95 22.71 13.57
CA SER A 117 3.85 23.33 12.82
C SER A 117 2.55 22.96 13.52
N GLU A 118 1.74 23.96 13.85
CA GLU A 118 0.47 23.84 14.57
C GLU A 118 -0.34 22.60 14.12
N LEU A 119 -0.91 21.90 15.11
CA LEU A 119 -1.92 20.87 14.93
C LEU A 119 -3.15 21.46 14.22
N ASP A 120 -3.05 21.66 12.91
CA ASP A 120 -4.22 21.87 12.05
C ASP A 120 -4.93 20.52 11.93
N SER A 121 -5.76 20.25 12.94
CA SER A 121 -7.02 19.51 12.87
C SER A 121 -7.03 18.28 11.94
N HIS A 122 -6.13 17.33 12.12
CA HIS A 122 -6.28 16.00 11.52
C HIS A 122 -6.86 15.03 12.57
N PRO A 123 -8.14 14.62 12.46
CA PRO A 123 -8.84 13.86 13.51
C PRO A 123 -8.33 12.42 13.72
N ALA A 124 -7.30 11.98 12.99
CA ALA A 124 -6.83 10.60 13.01
C ALA A 124 -5.60 10.34 13.91
N LEU A 125 -4.96 11.40 14.42
CA LEU A 125 -3.68 11.28 15.16
C LEU A 125 -3.76 11.78 16.61
N THR A 126 -4.94 12.16 17.10
CA THR A 126 -5.13 12.35 18.55
C THR A 126 -5.04 11.00 19.23
N ALA A 127 -3.93 10.79 19.94
CA ALA A 127 -3.62 9.63 20.76
C ALA A 127 -4.81 9.23 21.65
N HIS A 128 -5.61 8.29 21.16
CA HIS A 128 -6.45 7.48 22.02
C HIS A 128 -5.68 6.19 22.26
N HIS A 129 -5.27 6.02 23.52
CA HIS A 129 -4.87 4.76 24.11
C HIS A 129 -5.80 3.65 23.59
N VAL A 130 -5.34 2.84 22.65
CA VAL A 130 -6.09 1.68 22.16
C VAL A 130 -6.07 0.66 23.30
N PRO A 131 -7.21 0.35 23.95
CA PRO A 131 -7.23 -0.73 24.92
C PRO A 131 -7.11 -2.04 24.14
N ALA A 132 -6.23 -2.93 24.58
CA ALA A 132 -6.14 -4.28 24.08
C ALA A 132 -7.49 -5.00 24.25
N LEU A 133 -8.25 -5.16 23.16
CA LEU A 133 -9.46 -5.99 23.14
C LEU A 133 -9.57 -6.70 21.79
N CYS A 134 -9.00 -7.90 21.72
CA CYS A 134 -9.61 -9.05 21.04
C CYS A 134 -8.91 -10.32 21.51
N SER A 135 -9.43 -10.86 22.61
CA SER A 135 -9.26 -12.25 23.01
C SER A 135 -10.63 -12.94 22.90
N SER A 136 -10.83 -13.69 21.82
CA SER A 136 -11.66 -14.90 21.67
C SER A 136 -11.94 -15.18 20.19
#